data_AF-A0A6J1VRX1-F1
#
_entry.id   AF-A0A6J1VRX1-F1
#
_cell.length_a   1.000
_cell.length_b   1.000
_cell.length_c   1.000
_cell.angle_alpha   90.00
_cell.angle_beta   90.00
_cell.angle_gamma   90.00
#
_symmetry.space_group_name_H-M   'P 1'
#
loop_
_entity.id
_entity.type
_entity.pdbx_description
1 polymer ?
#
loop_
_entity_poly.entity_id
_entity_poly.type
_entity_poly.pdbx_seq_one_letter_code
_entity_poly.pdbx_strand_id
1 'polypeptide(L)'
;MSCCEKAKLCRALWTASWPCRGLLLIHGLWRTTPCFYFDYYRTKEEMAKAIQARRLEGLDQNIWVEFSRLAATHKAVNLGQGFPNFSPPDFVKKAYVEAISGENTMLHQYTQAFGHPRLVEILARFFGKLLQRDLDPLKNVMVTVGAYEALFCCFQALVDEGDEVIIIEPYFDCYEPMTRMAGGKPVFVPLRLKVAKSGKLASSRDWQLDPAELEAAFTKRTKVLVLNSPNNPLGKVFSRVEMAHIAELCVRHDVVCLSDEVYEWLVYDGNEHVKIATLPGMWERTVSISSAGKSFSATGWKVGWAIGPDRLLKHLRTVHQNSIYHCATAAQVRGQGHRVHPAATQPIYGVCTVG
;
A
#
# COMPACT_ATOMS: atom_id res chain seq x y z
N MET A 1 11.31 29.82 -27.31
CA MET A 1 12.54 29.04 -27.12
C MET A 1 13.62 29.95 -26.56
N SER A 2 13.87 29.90 -25.26
CA SER A 2 15.22 30.08 -24.72
C SER A 2 15.27 29.31 -23.40
N CYS A 3 16.20 28.36 -23.37
CA CYS A 3 16.55 27.50 -22.26
C CYS A 3 18.04 27.73 -22.09
N CYS A 4 18.43 28.50 -21.07
CA CYS A 4 19.75 28.48 -20.43
C CYS A 4 19.86 29.75 -19.59
N GLU A 5 19.65 29.62 -18.28
CA GLU A 5 20.47 30.27 -17.24
C GLU A 5 19.87 29.92 -15.87
N LYS A 6 20.05 28.66 -15.48
CA LYS A 6 20.08 28.27 -14.08
C LYS A 6 21.53 27.91 -13.73
N ALA A 7 21.88 28.27 -12.49
CA ALA A 7 22.91 27.67 -11.66
C ALA A 7 24.36 28.12 -11.89
N LYS A 8 24.65 29.31 -11.34
CA LYS A 8 25.87 29.52 -10.55
C LYS A 8 25.90 28.50 -9.41
N LEU A 9 26.85 27.57 -9.44
CA LEU A 9 27.28 26.84 -8.24
C LEU A 9 28.81 26.88 -8.19
N CYS A 10 29.33 27.73 -7.31
CA CYS A 10 30.74 27.78 -6.96
C CYS A 10 31.16 26.46 -6.32
N ARG A 11 32.06 25.72 -6.97
CA ARG A 11 32.91 24.74 -6.31
C ARG A 11 34.35 25.23 -6.34
N ALA A 12 34.89 25.31 -5.14
CA ALA A 12 36.24 25.71 -4.79
C ALA A 12 37.29 24.83 -5.48
N LEU A 13 38.35 25.47 -6.00
CA LEU A 13 39.63 24.85 -6.23
C LEU A 13 40.74 25.82 -5.81
N TRP A 14 41.48 25.36 -4.81
CA TRP A 14 42.88 25.60 -4.50
C TRP A 14 43.67 26.56 -5.41
N THR A 15 44.26 27.58 -4.80
CA THR A 15 45.66 27.94 -5.06
C THR A 15 46.32 28.44 -3.79
N ALA A 16 47.43 27.77 -3.44
CA ALA A 16 48.39 28.20 -2.44
C ALA A 16 49.28 29.32 -2.99
N SER A 17 49.62 30.32 -2.18
CA SER A 17 50.92 31.01 -2.22
C SER A 17 51.03 32.02 -1.07
N TRP A 18 51.89 31.69 -0.11
CA TRP A 18 52.63 32.64 0.73
C TRP A 18 53.69 33.36 -0.13
N PRO A 19 54.34 34.49 0.26
CA PRO A 19 54.72 34.81 1.65
C PRO A 19 54.78 36.30 2.08
N CYS A 20 55.12 36.48 3.37
CA CYS A 20 56.00 37.49 3.97
C CYS A 20 55.44 38.74 4.70
N ARG A 21 55.81 38.79 6.01
CA ARG A 21 56.05 39.94 6.92
C ARG A 21 54.78 40.68 7.40
N GLY A 22 54.53 40.97 8.67
CA GLY A 22 55.31 41.06 9.91
C GLY A 22 54.72 42.23 10.74
N LEU A 23 54.92 42.22 12.08
CA LEU A 23 54.51 43.19 13.13
C LEU A 23 53.23 42.82 13.92
N LEU A 24 53.37 42.40 15.19
CA LEU A 24 53.36 43.18 16.46
C LEU A 24 51.93 43.68 16.84
N LEU A 25 51.46 43.79 18.09
CA LEU A 25 51.78 43.32 19.45
C LEU A 25 50.59 43.89 20.31
N ILE A 26 49.84 43.03 21.00
CA ILE A 26 49.27 43.10 22.38
C ILE A 26 48.77 44.46 23.01
N HIS A 27 47.67 44.33 23.79
CA HIS A 27 47.05 45.21 24.81
C HIS A 27 46.05 46.28 24.32
N GLY A 28 44.89 46.52 24.94
CA GLY A 28 44.26 46.02 26.16
C GLY A 28 42.93 46.79 26.43
N LEU A 29 42.01 46.12 27.12
CA LEU A 29 40.94 46.61 28.01
C LEU A 29 40.30 48.00 27.76
N TRP A 30 39.00 48.01 27.40
CA TRP A 30 37.99 48.88 28.05
C TRP A 30 36.61 48.18 28.04
N ARG A 31 36.08 47.91 29.23
CA ARG A 31 34.66 47.60 29.47
C ARG A 31 33.88 48.91 29.42
N THR A 32 32.73 48.95 28.74
CA THR A 32 31.48 49.57 29.23
C THR A 32 30.28 49.30 28.30
N THR A 33 29.16 48.92 28.92
CA THR A 33 27.73 48.98 28.49
C THR A 33 27.16 47.93 27.50
N PRO A 34 26.02 47.29 27.84
CA PRO A 34 25.38 46.28 27.00
C PRO A 34 24.51 46.94 25.91
N CYS A 35 24.79 46.64 24.64
CA CYS A 35 23.87 46.95 23.54
C CYS A 35 22.65 46.02 23.61
N PHE A 36 21.66 46.43 24.41
CA PHE A 36 20.26 46.04 24.23
C PHE A 36 19.75 46.64 22.90
N TYR A 37 20.17 46.13 21.75
CA TYR A 37 19.54 46.51 20.47
C TYR A 37 19.91 45.55 19.33
N PHE A 38 19.91 44.25 19.59
CA PHE A 38 20.03 43.23 18.53
C PHE A 38 19.15 42.03 18.83
N ASP A 39 17.83 42.25 18.88
CA ASP A 39 16.89 41.12 18.79
C ASP A 39 15.50 41.49 18.22
N TYR A 40 15.33 42.70 17.68
CA TYR A 40 14.01 43.19 17.23
C TYR A 40 13.76 43.11 15.72
N TYR A 41 14.68 42.49 14.96
CA TYR A 41 14.50 42.24 13.52
C TYR A 41 14.69 40.77 13.19
N ARG A 42 14.01 39.90 13.95
CA ARG A 42 13.63 38.60 13.42
C ARG A 42 12.58 38.87 12.34
N THR A 43 12.98 38.67 11.09
CA THR A 43 12.18 39.00 9.91
C THR A 43 10.80 38.34 10.01
N LYS A 44 9.74 39.07 9.65
CA LYS A 44 8.35 38.56 9.63
C LYS A 44 8.16 37.27 8.82
N GLU A 45 9.14 36.90 7.98
CA GLU A 45 9.16 35.64 7.23
C GLU A 45 9.34 34.39 8.13
N GLU A 46 9.98 34.49 9.30
CA GLU A 46 10.15 33.34 10.22
C GLU A 46 8.88 33.00 11.02
N MET A 47 7.79 33.77 10.88
CA MET A 47 6.56 33.64 11.69
C MET A 47 5.31 33.25 10.92
N ALA A 48 5.38 33.11 9.59
CA ALA A 48 4.24 32.60 8.84
C ALA A 48 4.07 31.10 9.10
N LYS A 49 2.97 30.70 9.74
CA LYS A 49 2.62 29.29 9.89
C LYS A 49 2.55 28.65 8.50
N ALA A 50 3.25 27.52 8.30
CA ALA A 50 3.12 26.74 7.08
C ALA A 50 1.65 26.40 6.84
N ILE A 51 1.17 26.58 5.61
CA ILE A 51 -0.23 26.35 5.25
C ILE A 51 -0.52 24.84 5.27
N GLN A 52 0.41 24.05 4.76
CA GLN A 52 0.31 22.61 4.63
C GLN A 52 0.74 21.88 5.91
N ALA A 53 0.17 20.68 6.11
CA ALA A 53 0.62 19.79 7.17
C ALA A 53 1.97 19.16 6.82
N ARG A 54 2.85 19.03 7.83
CA ARG A 54 4.18 18.39 7.72
C ARG A 54 4.13 16.99 7.10
N ARG A 55 3.06 16.21 7.40
CA ARG A 55 2.89 14.83 6.89
C ARG A 55 2.79 14.71 5.35
N LEU A 56 2.72 15.82 4.63
CA LEU A 56 2.65 15.86 3.17
C LEU A 56 4.01 16.12 2.50
N GLU A 57 5.05 16.42 3.29
CA GLU A 57 6.35 16.85 2.76
C GLU A 57 7.04 15.75 1.93
N GLY A 58 7.31 16.07 0.66
CA GLY A 58 7.97 15.18 -0.29
C GLY A 58 7.12 14.00 -0.76
N LEU A 59 5.79 14.08 -0.63
CA LEU A 59 4.81 13.08 -1.07
C LEU A 59 3.90 13.59 -2.20
N ASP A 60 4.13 14.81 -2.69
CA ASP A 60 3.30 15.52 -3.66
C ASP A 60 3.54 15.09 -5.11
N GLN A 61 4.68 14.45 -5.40
CA GLN A 61 5.00 13.96 -6.73
C GLN A 61 4.37 12.60 -6.99
N ASN A 62 3.69 12.45 -8.14
CA ASN A 62 3.10 11.18 -8.56
C ASN A 62 3.45 10.89 -10.02
N ILE A 63 4.32 9.90 -10.22
CA ILE A 63 4.86 9.53 -11.53
C ILE A 63 3.78 9.02 -12.50
N TRP A 64 2.68 8.43 -11.99
CA TRP A 64 1.61 7.92 -12.83
C TRP A 64 0.84 9.02 -13.56
N VAL A 65 0.77 10.22 -12.97
CA VAL A 65 0.15 11.39 -13.62
C VAL A 65 0.98 11.82 -14.83
N GLU A 66 2.30 11.82 -14.69
CA GLU A 66 3.23 12.16 -15.77
C GLU A 66 3.14 11.15 -16.92
N PHE A 67 3.29 9.85 -16.62
CA PHE A 67 3.24 8.80 -17.65
C PHE A 67 1.89 8.72 -18.36
N SER A 68 0.78 8.88 -17.64
CA SER A 68 -0.56 8.87 -18.24
C SER A 68 -0.75 10.02 -19.22
N ARG A 69 -0.26 11.22 -18.86
CA ARG A 69 -0.29 12.39 -19.74
C ARG A 69 0.55 12.18 -21.00
N LEU A 70 1.75 11.62 -20.84
CA LEU A 70 2.65 11.35 -21.97
C LEU A 70 2.05 10.31 -22.93
N ALA A 71 1.52 9.20 -22.41
CA ALA A 71 0.88 8.18 -23.22
C ALA A 71 -0.32 8.73 -24.02
N ALA A 72 -1.15 9.56 -23.39
CA ALA A 72 -2.27 10.22 -24.05
C ALA A 72 -1.81 11.20 -25.15
N THR A 73 -0.76 11.99 -24.88
CA THR A 73 -0.19 12.95 -25.83
C THR A 73 0.33 12.26 -27.09
N HIS A 74 0.98 11.11 -26.93
CA HIS A 74 1.57 10.36 -28.04
C HIS A 74 0.62 9.35 -28.68
N LYS A 75 -0.62 9.19 -28.17
CA LYS A 75 -1.58 8.17 -28.62
C LYS A 75 -0.96 6.76 -28.67
N ALA A 76 -0.12 6.45 -27.68
CA ALA A 76 0.63 5.20 -27.65
C ALA A 76 -0.29 4.00 -27.39
N VAL A 77 0.12 2.81 -27.86
CA VAL A 77 -0.44 1.55 -27.36
C VAL A 77 -0.03 1.41 -25.90
N ASN A 78 -0.98 1.58 -24.98
CA ASN A 78 -0.67 1.68 -23.56
C ASN A 78 -0.68 0.30 -22.90
N LEU A 79 0.51 -0.26 -22.67
CA LEU A 79 0.73 -1.49 -21.91
C LEU A 79 1.16 -1.22 -20.44
N GLY A 80 1.19 0.05 -20.02
CA GLY A 80 1.54 0.45 -18.65
C GLY A 80 0.34 0.56 -17.71
N GLN A 81 -0.88 0.65 -18.24
CA GLN A 81 -2.09 0.72 -17.43
C GLN A 81 -2.44 -0.64 -16.81
N GLY A 82 -2.46 -0.69 -15.47
CA GLY A 82 -2.77 -1.89 -14.70
C GLY A 82 -4.26 -2.21 -14.60
N PHE A 83 -5.02 -2.08 -15.70
CA PHE A 83 -6.43 -2.46 -15.77
C PHE A 83 -6.80 -3.10 -17.12
N PRO A 84 -7.79 -4.01 -17.15
CA PRO A 84 -8.29 -4.57 -18.40
C PRO A 84 -8.91 -3.52 -19.33
N ASN A 85 -8.60 -3.60 -20.63
CA ASN A 85 -9.26 -2.82 -21.68
C ASN A 85 -10.47 -3.55 -22.32
N PHE A 86 -10.96 -4.60 -21.66
CA PHE A 86 -12.15 -5.35 -22.03
C PHE A 86 -13.21 -5.27 -20.92
N SER A 87 -14.46 -5.61 -21.25
CA SER A 87 -15.57 -5.52 -20.31
C SER A 87 -15.45 -6.49 -19.13
N PRO A 88 -15.92 -6.12 -17.93
CA PRO A 88 -16.12 -7.07 -16.83
C PRO A 88 -17.08 -8.22 -17.23
N PRO A 89 -17.03 -9.37 -16.53
CA PRO A 89 -17.96 -10.47 -16.75
C PRO A 89 -19.43 -10.04 -16.66
N ASP A 90 -20.30 -10.65 -17.46
CA ASP A 90 -21.71 -10.23 -17.55
C ASP A 90 -22.47 -10.32 -16.23
N PHE A 91 -22.20 -11.34 -15.40
CA PHE A 91 -22.87 -11.48 -14.11
C PHE A 91 -22.54 -10.32 -13.16
N VAL A 92 -21.32 -9.76 -13.27
CA VAL A 92 -20.86 -8.61 -12.49
C VAL A 92 -21.64 -7.38 -12.94
N LYS A 93 -21.63 -7.07 -14.26
CA LYS A 93 -22.37 -5.94 -14.84
C LYS A 93 -23.87 -5.99 -14.51
N LYS A 94 -24.51 -7.16 -14.68
CA LYS A 94 -25.93 -7.36 -14.37
C LYS A 94 -26.24 -7.07 -12.91
N ALA A 95 -25.41 -7.55 -11.98
CA ALA A 95 -25.60 -7.30 -10.56
C ALA A 95 -25.56 -5.80 -10.22
N TYR A 96 -24.66 -5.04 -10.84
CA TYR A 96 -24.56 -3.59 -10.62
C TYR A 96 -25.71 -2.81 -11.26
N VAL A 97 -26.14 -3.18 -12.47
CA VAL A 97 -27.34 -2.60 -13.10
C VAL A 97 -28.56 -2.82 -12.21
N GLU A 98 -28.82 -4.05 -11.78
CA GLU A 98 -29.93 -4.38 -10.88
C GLU A 98 -29.89 -3.59 -9.56
N ALA A 99 -28.69 -3.29 -9.04
CA ALA A 99 -28.53 -2.50 -7.83
C ALA A 99 -28.98 -1.03 -7.99
N ILE A 100 -28.82 -0.46 -9.18
CA ILE A 100 -29.11 0.96 -9.45
C ILE A 100 -30.45 1.18 -10.17
N SER A 101 -30.99 0.16 -10.84
CA SER A 101 -32.25 0.24 -11.59
C SER A 101 -33.41 -0.52 -10.96
N GLY A 102 -33.19 -1.17 -9.80
CA GLY A 102 -34.23 -1.87 -9.06
C GLY A 102 -35.21 -0.93 -8.33
N GLU A 103 -36.37 -1.45 -7.94
CA GLU A 103 -37.42 -0.69 -7.22
C GLU A 103 -37.04 -0.31 -5.78
N ASN A 104 -36.00 -0.96 -5.23
CA ASN A 104 -35.56 -0.70 -3.86
C ASN A 104 -34.77 0.61 -3.78
N THR A 105 -35.50 1.71 -3.58
CA THR A 105 -34.95 3.07 -3.46
C THR A 105 -33.94 3.22 -2.31
N MET A 106 -33.95 2.32 -1.31
CA MET A 106 -33.01 2.34 -0.20
C MET A 106 -31.57 2.03 -0.62
N LEU A 107 -31.34 1.40 -1.78
CA LEU A 107 -29.99 1.12 -2.28
C LEU A 107 -29.25 2.39 -2.75
N HIS A 108 -29.96 3.50 -2.93
CA HIS A 108 -29.38 4.81 -3.19
C HIS A 108 -28.99 5.56 -1.90
N GLN A 109 -29.36 5.04 -0.73
CA GLN A 109 -29.10 5.65 0.57
C GLN A 109 -27.92 4.98 1.29
N TYR A 110 -27.54 5.50 2.45
CA TYR A 110 -26.47 4.94 3.26
C TYR A 110 -26.76 3.50 3.73
N THR A 111 -25.71 2.68 3.71
CA THR A 111 -25.70 1.35 4.35
C THR A 111 -24.90 1.42 5.67
N GLN A 112 -24.64 0.28 6.30
CA GLN A 112 -23.81 0.24 7.52
C GLN A 112 -22.38 0.73 7.23
N ALA A 113 -21.81 1.47 8.18
CA ALA A 113 -20.53 2.17 8.03
C ALA A 113 -19.40 1.25 7.53
N PHE A 114 -19.24 0.07 8.15
CA PHE A 114 -18.13 -0.84 7.87
C PHE A 114 -18.40 -1.85 6.75
N GLY A 115 -19.50 -1.66 6.01
CA GLY A 115 -19.84 -2.45 4.84
C GLY A 115 -21.29 -2.90 4.83
N HIS A 116 -21.82 -3.09 3.63
CA HIS A 116 -23.18 -3.59 3.44
C HIS A 116 -23.34 -4.99 4.08
N PRO A 117 -24.39 -5.25 4.89
CA PRO A 117 -24.55 -6.51 5.63
C PRO A 117 -24.37 -7.78 4.78
N ARG A 118 -25.06 -7.83 3.63
CA ARG A 118 -24.96 -8.98 2.71
C ARG A 118 -23.54 -9.19 2.15
N LEU A 119 -22.76 -8.12 2.00
CA LEU A 119 -21.39 -8.21 1.50
C LEU A 119 -20.46 -8.73 2.58
N VAL A 120 -20.51 -8.17 3.79
CA VAL A 120 -19.65 -8.63 4.88
C VAL A 120 -19.95 -10.09 5.26
N GLU A 121 -21.22 -10.51 5.21
CA GLU A 121 -21.62 -11.90 5.43
C GLU A 121 -21.03 -12.87 4.39
N ILE A 122 -21.12 -12.54 3.09
CA ILE A 122 -20.58 -13.43 2.05
C ILE A 122 -19.05 -13.45 2.08
N LEU A 123 -18.40 -12.31 2.35
CA LEU A 123 -16.96 -12.23 2.53
C LEU A 123 -16.50 -13.08 3.72
N ALA A 124 -17.15 -12.93 4.89
CA ALA A 124 -16.85 -13.72 6.08
C ALA A 124 -16.99 -15.23 5.81
N ARG A 125 -18.08 -15.65 5.14
CA ARG A 125 -18.31 -17.06 4.82
C ARG A 125 -17.31 -17.61 3.80
N PHE A 126 -17.05 -16.85 2.74
CA PHE A 126 -16.19 -17.29 1.64
C PHE A 126 -14.72 -17.32 2.07
N PHE A 127 -14.22 -16.21 2.60
CA PHE A 127 -12.85 -16.14 3.10
C PHE A 127 -12.64 -16.95 4.37
N GLY A 128 -13.66 -17.19 5.19
CA GLY A 128 -13.57 -18.11 6.33
C GLY A 128 -13.19 -19.53 5.90
N LYS A 129 -13.72 -20.02 4.77
CA LYS A 129 -13.29 -21.31 4.19
C LYS A 129 -11.82 -21.28 3.73
N LEU A 130 -11.41 -20.22 3.03
CA LEU A 130 -10.04 -20.07 2.53
C LEU A 130 -9.01 -19.90 3.65
N LEU A 131 -9.42 -19.21 4.73
CA LEU A 131 -8.63 -18.94 5.92
C LEU A 131 -8.76 -20.04 6.98
N GLN A 132 -9.58 -21.06 6.72
CA GLN A 132 -9.87 -22.21 7.59
C GLN A 132 -10.28 -21.78 9.02
N ARG A 133 -11.18 -20.80 9.11
CA ARG A 133 -11.65 -20.23 10.37
C ARG A 133 -13.04 -19.62 10.23
N ASP A 134 -13.77 -19.58 11.34
CA ASP A 134 -15.02 -18.84 11.40
C ASP A 134 -14.72 -17.35 11.55
N LEU A 135 -15.36 -16.54 10.70
CA LEU A 135 -15.22 -15.09 10.69
C LEU A 135 -16.54 -14.46 11.13
N ASP A 136 -16.47 -13.59 12.13
CA ASP A 136 -17.57 -12.70 12.49
C ASP A 136 -17.61 -11.57 11.45
N PRO A 137 -18.69 -11.42 10.67
CA PRO A 137 -18.77 -10.40 9.61
C PRO A 137 -18.68 -8.97 10.13
N LEU A 138 -19.02 -8.71 11.40
CA LEU A 138 -18.98 -7.38 12.01
C LEU A 138 -17.62 -7.05 12.63
N LYS A 139 -16.84 -8.07 13.01
CA LYS A 139 -15.55 -7.90 13.69
C LYS A 139 -14.36 -8.13 12.78
N ASN A 140 -14.47 -9.10 11.88
CA ASN A 140 -13.35 -9.63 11.10
C ASN A 140 -13.35 -9.19 9.63
N VAL A 141 -14.37 -8.45 9.18
CA VAL A 141 -14.47 -7.93 7.82
C VAL A 141 -14.77 -6.44 7.88
N MET A 142 -14.11 -5.66 7.02
CA MET A 142 -14.41 -4.24 6.79
C MET A 142 -14.33 -3.96 5.29
N VAL A 143 -15.39 -3.38 4.74
CA VAL A 143 -15.44 -2.95 3.33
C VAL A 143 -14.80 -1.58 3.19
N THR A 144 -14.09 -1.37 2.08
CA THR A 144 -13.29 -0.17 1.83
C THR A 144 -13.45 0.34 0.39
N VAL A 145 -13.02 1.57 0.12
CA VAL A 145 -12.95 2.19 -1.21
C VAL A 145 -11.75 1.60 -1.98
N GLY A 146 -11.93 0.36 -2.40
CA GLY A 146 -10.89 -0.49 -2.97
C GLY A 146 -9.87 -0.92 -1.92
N ALA A 147 -8.91 -1.73 -2.33
CA ALA A 147 -7.77 -2.10 -1.50
C ALA A 147 -6.89 -0.90 -1.11
N TYR A 148 -6.93 0.18 -1.90
CA TYR A 148 -6.11 1.37 -1.66
C TYR A 148 -6.51 2.09 -0.37
N GLU A 149 -7.81 2.20 -0.07
CA GLU A 149 -8.27 2.74 1.21
C GLU A 149 -8.07 1.73 2.35
N ALA A 150 -8.16 0.42 2.10
CA ALA A 150 -7.79 -0.58 3.10
C ALA A 150 -6.34 -0.44 3.55
N LEU A 151 -5.40 -0.32 2.60
CA LEU A 151 -4.00 -0.03 2.88
C LEU A 151 -3.85 1.26 3.67
N PHE A 152 -4.45 2.36 3.19
CA PHE A 152 -4.39 3.65 3.87
C PHE A 152 -4.89 3.57 5.32
N CYS A 153 -6.03 2.92 5.56
CA CYS A 153 -6.57 2.70 6.90
C CYS A 153 -5.64 1.82 7.76
N CYS A 154 -4.96 0.83 7.18
CA CYS A 154 -3.94 0.06 7.91
C CYS A 154 -2.79 0.95 8.36
N PHE A 155 -2.20 1.73 7.45
CA PHE A 155 -1.07 2.61 7.78
C PHE A 155 -1.46 3.65 8.84
N GLN A 156 -2.58 4.37 8.65
CA GLN A 156 -3.03 5.39 9.58
C GLN A 156 -3.46 4.83 10.95
N ALA A 157 -3.88 3.57 11.02
CA ALA A 157 -4.32 2.95 12.27
C ALA A 157 -3.20 2.28 13.06
N LEU A 158 -2.13 1.86 12.39
CA LEU A 158 -1.14 0.94 12.95
C LEU A 158 0.28 1.48 12.97
N VAL A 159 0.61 2.49 12.17
CA VAL A 159 1.95 3.10 12.12
C VAL A 159 1.90 4.44 12.84
N ASP A 160 2.88 4.67 13.72
CA ASP A 160 3.05 5.92 14.44
C ASP A 160 4.43 6.55 14.17
N GLU A 161 4.66 7.75 14.69
CA GLU A 161 5.90 8.51 14.53
C GLU A 161 7.13 7.70 15.00
N GLY A 162 8.05 7.43 14.06
CA GLY A 162 9.30 6.71 14.33
C GLY A 162 9.21 5.19 14.24
N ASP A 163 8.03 4.61 14.02
CA ASP A 163 7.88 3.19 13.73
C ASP A 163 8.56 2.82 12.41
N GLU A 164 9.15 1.63 12.33
CA GLU A 164 9.74 1.10 11.11
C GLU A 164 8.75 0.19 10.39
N VAL A 165 8.63 0.37 9.06
CA VAL A 165 7.80 -0.47 8.19
C VAL A 165 8.68 -1.18 7.18
N ILE A 166 8.73 -2.50 7.26
CA ILE A 166 9.47 -3.33 6.29
C ILE A 166 8.67 -3.39 4.98
N ILE A 167 9.32 -3.04 3.87
CA ILE A 167 8.76 -3.07 2.52
C ILE A 167 9.68 -3.90 1.63
N ILE A 168 9.12 -4.94 1.00
CA ILE A 168 9.89 -5.84 0.12
C ILE A 168 9.94 -5.24 -1.30
N GLU A 169 11.14 -5.09 -1.87
CA GLU A 169 11.32 -4.54 -3.22
C GLU A 169 11.34 -5.65 -4.30
N PRO A 170 10.72 -5.42 -5.48
CA PRO A 170 9.95 -4.24 -5.85
C PRO A 170 8.57 -4.25 -5.19
N TYR A 171 8.09 -3.05 -4.85
CA TYR A 171 6.81 -2.86 -4.15
C TYR A 171 5.81 -2.07 -5.00
N PHE A 172 4.53 -2.19 -4.64
CA PHE A 172 3.52 -1.28 -5.15
C PHE A 172 3.74 0.10 -4.52
N ASP A 173 3.91 1.11 -5.37
CA ASP A 173 4.52 2.39 -5.08
C ASP A 173 3.91 3.13 -3.88
N CYS A 174 2.64 2.91 -3.57
CA CYS A 174 1.95 3.62 -2.51
C CYS A 174 2.39 3.23 -1.08
N TYR A 175 3.07 2.10 -0.89
CA TYR A 175 3.47 1.65 0.45
C TYR A 175 4.43 2.64 1.12
N GLU A 176 5.37 3.21 0.37
CA GLU A 176 6.32 4.21 0.88
C GLU A 176 5.63 5.51 1.31
N PRO A 177 4.88 6.23 0.44
CA PRO A 177 4.24 7.48 0.83
C PRO A 177 3.20 7.29 1.93
N MET A 178 2.47 6.16 1.97
CA MET A 178 1.53 5.89 3.07
C MET A 178 2.26 5.67 4.40
N THR A 179 3.40 4.98 4.39
CA THR A 179 4.26 4.82 5.57
C THR A 179 4.73 6.18 6.08
N ARG A 180 5.30 7.01 5.19
CA ARG A 180 5.82 8.35 5.53
C ARG A 180 4.73 9.29 6.01
N MET A 181 3.55 9.27 5.38
CA MET A 181 2.40 10.10 5.77
C MET A 181 1.88 9.74 7.17
N ALA A 182 2.08 8.49 7.62
CA ALA A 182 1.75 8.04 8.97
C ALA A 182 2.86 8.34 10.01
N GLY A 183 3.97 8.98 9.63
CA GLY A 183 5.11 9.24 10.52
C GLY A 183 6.10 8.08 10.61
N GLY A 184 5.84 6.98 9.90
CA GLY A 184 6.72 5.81 9.87
C GLY A 184 7.93 5.99 8.97
N LYS A 185 8.95 5.16 9.22
CA LYS A 185 10.17 5.05 8.42
C LYS A 185 10.14 3.77 7.58
N PRO A 186 10.12 3.87 6.24
CA PRO A 186 10.30 2.71 5.37
C PRO A 186 11.68 2.05 5.58
N VAL A 187 11.68 0.72 5.67
CA VAL A 187 12.89 -0.13 5.69
C VAL A 187 12.77 -1.12 4.53
N PHE A 188 13.62 -0.95 3.52
CA PHE A 188 13.52 -1.69 2.27
C PHE A 188 14.34 -3.00 2.31
N VAL A 189 13.74 -4.09 1.84
CA VAL A 189 14.40 -5.39 1.69
C VAL A 189 14.26 -5.87 0.25
N PRO A 190 15.34 -5.87 -0.55
CA PRO A 190 15.25 -6.21 -1.97
C PRO A 190 15.18 -7.71 -2.21
N LEU A 191 14.28 -8.13 -3.11
CA LEU A 191 14.38 -9.45 -3.73
C LEU A 191 15.65 -9.51 -4.60
N ARG A 192 16.42 -10.59 -4.45
CA ARG A 192 17.66 -10.83 -5.20
C ARG A 192 17.40 -11.80 -6.34
N LEU A 193 17.67 -11.38 -7.57
CA LEU A 193 17.62 -12.27 -8.72
C LEU A 193 18.74 -13.30 -8.64
N LYS A 194 18.39 -14.58 -8.51
CA LYS A 194 19.34 -15.68 -8.67
C LYS A 194 19.46 -15.98 -10.16
N VAL A 195 20.64 -15.75 -10.72
CA VAL A 195 20.88 -15.87 -12.18
C VAL A 195 20.46 -17.25 -12.68
N ALA A 196 19.54 -17.27 -13.64
CA ALA A 196 19.14 -18.49 -14.33
C ALA A 196 20.34 -19.09 -15.08
N LYS A 197 20.46 -20.42 -15.10
CA LYS A 197 21.47 -21.13 -15.91
C LYS A 197 21.36 -20.67 -17.37
N SER A 198 22.50 -20.54 -18.05
CA SER A 198 22.57 -20.03 -19.43
C SER A 198 21.53 -20.69 -20.34
N GLY A 199 20.79 -19.87 -21.11
CA GLY A 199 19.81 -20.34 -22.10
C GLY A 199 18.36 -20.47 -21.61
N LYS A 200 18.02 -20.13 -20.36
CA LYS A 200 16.62 -20.05 -19.88
C LYS A 200 16.22 -18.61 -19.54
N LEU A 201 15.00 -18.22 -19.90
CA LEU A 201 14.40 -16.97 -19.42
C LEU A 201 14.23 -17.02 -17.90
N ALA A 202 14.50 -15.91 -17.21
CA ALA A 202 14.30 -15.81 -15.78
C ALA A 202 12.80 -15.84 -15.45
N SER A 203 12.45 -16.54 -14.37
CA SER A 203 11.12 -16.56 -13.78
C SER A 203 11.04 -15.59 -12.60
N SER A 204 9.86 -15.05 -12.30
CA SER A 204 9.61 -14.31 -11.06
C SER A 204 9.89 -15.16 -9.80
N ARG A 205 9.92 -16.49 -9.93
CA ARG A 205 10.36 -17.42 -8.86
C ARG A 205 11.87 -17.36 -8.58
N ASP A 206 12.68 -16.94 -9.56
CA ASP A 206 14.14 -16.85 -9.41
C ASP A 206 14.55 -15.63 -8.57
N TRP A 207 13.64 -14.70 -8.35
CA TRP A 207 13.78 -13.60 -7.39
C TRP A 207 13.53 -14.13 -5.99
N GLN A 208 14.58 -14.18 -5.18
CA GLN A 208 14.58 -14.77 -3.85
C GLN A 208 14.61 -13.67 -2.79
N LEU A 209 13.86 -13.86 -1.71
CA LEU A 209 14.00 -13.05 -0.51
C LEU A 209 15.12 -13.65 0.33
N ASP A 210 16.24 -12.94 0.45
CA ASP A 210 17.37 -13.42 1.24
C ASP A 210 16.99 -13.46 2.74
N PRO A 211 17.07 -14.64 3.40
CA PRO A 211 16.68 -14.78 4.80
C PRO A 211 17.45 -13.85 5.76
N ALA A 212 18.75 -13.65 5.51
CA ALA A 212 19.59 -12.84 6.39
C ALA A 212 19.32 -11.34 6.19
N GLU A 213 19.13 -10.89 4.94
CA GLU A 213 18.72 -9.50 4.65
C GLU A 213 17.34 -9.20 5.29
N LEU A 214 16.40 -10.14 5.21
CA LEU A 214 15.09 -9.99 5.83
C LEU A 214 15.19 -9.93 7.36
N GLU A 215 15.90 -10.87 8.00
CA GLU A 215 16.06 -10.91 9.46
C GLU A 215 16.75 -9.64 9.99
N ALA A 216 17.75 -9.13 9.27
CA ALA A 216 18.46 -7.90 9.64
C ALA A 216 17.57 -6.64 9.58
N ALA A 217 16.47 -6.67 8.83
CA ALA A 217 15.52 -5.56 8.75
C ALA A 217 14.59 -5.46 9.98
N PHE A 218 14.47 -6.53 10.77
CA PHE A 218 13.67 -6.53 11.99
C PHE A 218 14.45 -5.87 13.13
N THR A 219 13.87 -4.82 13.71
CA THR A 219 14.40 -4.12 14.88
C THR A 219 13.31 -3.99 15.95
N LYS A 220 13.68 -3.42 17.10
CA LYS A 220 12.71 -3.09 18.16
C LYS A 220 11.68 -2.02 17.74
N ARG A 221 11.92 -1.29 16.66
CA ARG A 221 11.01 -0.29 16.10
C ARG A 221 10.14 -0.85 14.97
N THR A 222 10.41 -2.06 14.49
CA THR A 222 9.62 -2.65 13.41
C THR A 222 8.19 -2.87 13.89
N LYS A 223 7.25 -2.20 13.24
CA LYS A 223 5.82 -2.24 13.58
C LYS A 223 5.04 -3.08 12.59
N VAL A 224 5.34 -2.91 11.31
CA VAL A 224 4.63 -3.51 10.19
C VAL A 224 5.62 -4.11 9.20
N LEU A 225 5.27 -5.25 8.62
CA LEU A 225 5.81 -5.74 7.36
C LEU A 225 4.70 -5.72 6.30
N VAL A 226 4.96 -5.11 5.15
CA VAL A 226 4.04 -5.12 4.00
C VAL A 226 4.44 -6.23 3.04
N LEU A 227 3.55 -7.21 2.87
CA LEU A 227 3.71 -8.33 1.97
C LEU A 227 2.71 -8.18 0.82
N ASN A 228 3.20 -8.23 -0.42
CA ASN A 228 2.34 -8.25 -1.60
C ASN A 228 2.55 -9.53 -2.41
N SER A 229 1.54 -10.39 -2.41
CA SER A 229 1.56 -11.67 -3.12
C SER A 229 0.17 -12.01 -3.66
N PRO A 230 0.01 -12.28 -4.97
CA PRO A 230 1.02 -12.12 -6.02
C PRO A 230 1.52 -10.67 -6.17
N ASN A 231 2.83 -10.51 -6.38
CA ASN A 231 3.50 -9.22 -6.35
C ASN A 231 3.22 -8.37 -7.60
N ASN A 232 2.99 -7.08 -7.41
CA ASN A 232 3.09 -6.04 -8.42
C ASN A 232 4.32 -5.16 -8.10
N PRO A 233 5.28 -4.99 -9.03
CA PRO A 233 5.22 -5.29 -10.47
C PRO A 233 5.75 -6.66 -10.91
N LEU A 234 6.36 -7.46 -10.04
CA LEU A 234 7.18 -8.60 -10.45
C LEU A 234 6.38 -9.83 -10.94
N GLY A 235 5.12 -9.98 -10.53
CA GLY A 235 4.33 -11.19 -10.75
C GLY A 235 4.76 -12.39 -9.91
N LYS A 236 5.63 -12.18 -8.90
CA LYS A 236 6.07 -13.26 -8.00
C LYS A 236 4.91 -13.72 -7.11
N VAL A 237 4.63 -15.02 -7.14
CA VAL A 237 3.81 -15.70 -6.12
C VAL A 237 4.76 -16.26 -5.07
N PHE A 238 4.63 -15.82 -3.82
CA PHE A 238 5.50 -16.27 -2.74
C PHE A 238 5.19 -17.73 -2.39
N SER A 239 6.23 -18.54 -2.30
CA SER A 239 6.10 -19.95 -1.96
C SER A 239 5.74 -20.14 -0.49
N ARG A 240 5.17 -21.30 -0.13
CA ARG A 240 4.90 -21.66 1.27
C ARG A 240 6.14 -21.57 2.16
N VAL A 241 7.33 -21.87 1.63
CA VAL A 241 8.60 -21.81 2.37
C VAL A 241 8.96 -20.35 2.69
N GLU A 242 8.88 -19.46 1.70
CA GLU A 242 9.13 -18.02 1.92
C GLU A 242 8.09 -17.43 2.89
N MET A 243 6.81 -17.78 2.70
CA MET A 243 5.73 -17.36 3.60
C MET A 243 5.95 -17.84 5.05
N ALA A 244 6.41 -19.07 5.24
CA ALA A 244 6.70 -19.61 6.57
C ALA A 244 7.85 -18.88 7.25
N HIS A 245 8.89 -18.51 6.51
CA HIS A 245 10.01 -17.73 7.05
C HIS A 245 9.59 -16.29 7.42
N ILE A 246 8.79 -15.63 6.56
CA ILE A 246 8.22 -14.32 6.89
C ILE A 246 7.33 -14.42 8.14
N ALA A 247 6.51 -15.46 8.23
CA ALA A 247 5.62 -15.69 9.36
C ALA A 247 6.40 -15.89 10.67
N GLU A 248 7.45 -16.71 10.64
CA GLU A 248 8.34 -16.94 11.77
C GLU A 248 8.90 -15.63 12.33
N LEU A 249 9.45 -14.77 11.47
CA LEU A 249 10.01 -13.48 11.89
C LEU A 249 8.93 -12.54 12.43
N CYS A 250 7.76 -12.47 11.78
CA CYS A 250 6.64 -11.66 12.27
C CYS A 250 6.17 -12.12 13.66
N VAL A 251 6.11 -13.43 13.91
CA VAL A 251 5.75 -13.99 15.21
C VAL A 251 6.84 -13.69 16.24
N ARG A 252 8.11 -13.95 15.91
CA ARG A 252 9.26 -13.78 16.81
C ARG A 252 9.44 -12.34 17.27
N HIS A 253 9.20 -11.37 16.38
CA HIS A 253 9.38 -9.94 16.66
C HIS A 253 8.08 -9.20 17.02
N ASP A 254 6.97 -9.92 17.17
CA ASP A 254 5.63 -9.37 17.40
C ASP A 254 5.20 -8.28 16.38
N VAL A 255 5.55 -8.48 15.11
CA VAL A 255 5.26 -7.54 14.01
C VAL A 255 3.91 -7.86 13.36
N VAL A 256 3.20 -6.82 12.93
CA VAL A 256 1.96 -6.95 12.13
C VAL A 256 2.30 -7.15 10.65
N CYS A 257 1.64 -8.09 9.98
CA CYS A 257 1.74 -8.29 8.55
C CYS A 257 0.53 -7.65 7.84
N LEU A 258 0.78 -6.69 6.94
CA LEU A 258 -0.21 -6.23 5.97
C LEU A 258 -0.03 -7.06 4.71
N SER A 259 -0.97 -7.97 4.46
CA SER A 259 -0.93 -8.90 3.33
C SER A 259 -1.82 -8.38 2.20
N ASP A 260 -1.22 -7.66 1.25
CA ASP A 260 -1.88 -7.22 0.02
C ASP A 260 -1.99 -8.40 -0.95
N GLU A 261 -3.21 -8.92 -1.06
CA GLU A 261 -3.55 -10.13 -1.80
C GLU A 261 -4.52 -9.81 -2.96
N VAL A 262 -4.52 -8.60 -3.51
CA VAL A 262 -5.48 -8.18 -4.55
C VAL A 262 -5.43 -9.02 -5.83
N TYR A 263 -4.32 -9.71 -6.08
CA TYR A 263 -4.13 -10.59 -7.23
C TYR A 263 -4.25 -12.08 -6.88
N GLU A 264 -4.81 -12.44 -5.73
CA GLU A 264 -4.92 -13.83 -5.23
C GLU A 264 -5.54 -14.84 -6.24
N TRP A 265 -6.34 -14.35 -7.19
CA TRP A 265 -6.98 -15.16 -8.24
C TRP A 265 -6.20 -15.22 -9.56
N LEU A 266 -5.13 -14.43 -9.71
CA LEU A 266 -4.28 -14.38 -10.90
C LEU A 266 -3.00 -15.19 -10.67
N VAL A 267 -3.16 -16.50 -10.56
CA VAL A 267 -2.05 -17.47 -10.46
C VAL A 267 -1.98 -18.33 -11.72
N TYR A 268 -0.77 -18.65 -12.17
CA TYR A 268 -0.51 -19.36 -13.41
C TYR A 268 0.38 -20.59 -13.15
N ASP A 269 0.51 -21.47 -14.15
CA ASP A 269 1.46 -22.60 -14.17
C ASP A 269 1.36 -23.55 -12.96
N GLY A 270 0.13 -23.74 -12.44
CA GLY A 270 -0.13 -24.59 -11.27
C GLY A 270 0.42 -24.04 -9.96
N ASN A 271 0.87 -22.78 -9.91
CA ASN A 271 1.21 -22.14 -8.64
C ASN A 271 -0.06 -21.89 -7.81
N GLU A 272 0.08 -22.02 -6.50
CA GLU A 272 -1.00 -21.77 -5.55
C GLU A 272 -0.73 -20.50 -4.76
N HIS A 273 -1.77 -19.67 -4.57
CA HIS A 273 -1.70 -18.53 -3.65
C HIS A 273 -1.73 -19.02 -2.20
N VAL A 274 -0.71 -18.64 -1.42
CA VAL A 274 -0.64 -18.95 0.01
C VAL A 274 -1.05 -17.71 0.81
N LYS A 275 -2.17 -17.79 1.52
CA LYS A 275 -2.60 -16.75 2.45
C LYS A 275 -1.78 -16.82 3.73
N ILE A 276 -0.90 -15.85 4.00
CA ILE A 276 -0.02 -15.88 5.18
C ILE A 276 -0.80 -15.96 6.49
N ALA A 277 -2.02 -15.41 6.54
CA ALA A 277 -2.93 -15.51 7.68
C ALA A 277 -3.40 -16.94 8.01
N THR A 278 -3.14 -17.93 7.15
CA THR A 278 -3.39 -19.37 7.42
C THR A 278 -2.24 -20.05 8.14
N LEU A 279 -1.07 -19.42 8.21
CA LEU A 279 0.10 -20.01 8.85
C LEU A 279 -0.01 -19.91 10.39
N PRO A 280 0.62 -20.84 11.15
CA PRO A 280 0.55 -20.84 12.60
C PRO A 280 0.95 -19.49 13.22
N GLY A 281 0.11 -18.95 14.11
CA GLY A 281 0.35 -17.69 14.83
C GLY A 281 0.23 -16.40 14.00
N MET A 282 -0.16 -16.49 12.72
CA MET A 282 -0.23 -15.32 11.84
C MET A 282 -1.58 -14.60 11.84
N TRP A 283 -2.69 -15.29 12.13
CA TRP A 283 -4.00 -14.63 12.13
C TRP A 283 -4.07 -13.44 13.07
N GLU A 284 -3.55 -13.62 14.28
CA GLU A 284 -3.61 -12.61 15.33
C GLU A 284 -2.89 -11.33 14.90
N ARG A 285 -2.00 -11.40 13.91
CA ARG A 285 -1.14 -10.28 13.48
C ARG A 285 -1.23 -9.97 11.99
N THR A 286 -2.23 -10.48 11.27
CA THR A 286 -2.34 -10.23 9.83
C THR A 286 -3.63 -9.49 9.50
N VAL A 287 -3.52 -8.49 8.62
CA VAL A 287 -4.64 -7.93 7.88
C VAL A 287 -4.47 -8.32 6.42
N SER A 288 -5.34 -9.21 5.92
CA SER A 288 -5.42 -9.57 4.49
C SER A 288 -6.28 -8.54 3.76
N ILE A 289 -5.78 -8.01 2.64
CA ILE A 289 -6.41 -6.95 1.87
C ILE A 289 -6.66 -7.47 0.46
N SER A 290 -7.90 -7.32 -0.05
CA SER A 290 -8.23 -7.69 -1.43
C SER A 290 -9.11 -6.63 -2.11
N SER A 291 -9.32 -6.81 -3.42
CA SER A 291 -10.01 -5.86 -4.30
C SER A 291 -11.01 -6.54 -5.21
N ALA A 292 -12.27 -6.11 -5.16
CA ALA A 292 -13.29 -6.52 -6.12
C ALA A 292 -12.88 -6.14 -7.55
N GLY A 293 -12.29 -4.95 -7.71
CA GLY A 293 -11.89 -4.44 -9.03
C GLY A 293 -10.82 -5.30 -9.70
N LYS A 294 -9.93 -5.92 -8.91
CA LYS A 294 -8.91 -6.86 -9.41
C LYS A 294 -9.46 -8.28 -9.56
N SER A 295 -10.42 -8.67 -8.72
CA SER A 295 -11.08 -9.99 -8.80
C SER A 295 -12.04 -10.12 -9.98
N PHE A 296 -12.70 -9.03 -10.36
CA PHE A 296 -13.80 -9.04 -11.34
C PHE A 296 -13.53 -8.18 -12.58
N SER A 297 -12.28 -7.77 -12.82
CA SER A 297 -11.90 -6.93 -13.97
C SER A 297 -12.70 -5.62 -14.06
N ALA A 298 -13.07 -5.04 -12.91
CA ALA A 298 -13.91 -3.85 -12.78
C ALA A 298 -13.22 -2.79 -11.91
N THR A 299 -12.00 -2.39 -12.29
CA THR A 299 -11.10 -1.56 -11.46
C THR A 299 -11.70 -0.20 -11.05
N GLY A 300 -12.57 0.37 -11.89
CA GLY A 300 -13.27 1.63 -11.61
C GLY A 300 -14.35 1.56 -10.52
N TRP A 301 -14.76 0.37 -10.08
CA TRP A 301 -15.81 0.23 -9.07
C TRP A 301 -15.32 0.51 -7.65
N LYS A 302 -14.00 0.44 -7.43
CA LYS A 302 -13.37 0.85 -6.17
C LYS A 302 -14.03 0.24 -4.93
N VAL A 303 -14.29 -1.06 -4.96
CA VAL A 303 -14.70 -1.86 -3.79
C VAL A 303 -13.55 -2.78 -3.40
N GLY A 304 -13.21 -2.78 -2.11
CA GLY A 304 -12.21 -3.68 -1.52
C GLY A 304 -12.61 -4.05 -0.11
N TRP A 305 -11.78 -4.84 0.55
CA TRP A 305 -12.01 -5.23 1.93
C TRP A 305 -10.70 -5.55 2.66
N ALA A 306 -10.75 -5.38 3.98
CA ALA A 306 -9.75 -5.86 4.92
C ALA A 306 -10.35 -7.00 5.77
N ILE A 307 -9.60 -8.08 5.95
CA ILE A 307 -9.97 -9.26 6.75
C ILE A 307 -8.88 -9.56 7.76
N GLY A 308 -9.25 -9.78 9.02
CA GLY A 308 -8.29 -9.99 10.09
C GLY A 308 -8.93 -10.09 11.47
N PRO A 309 -8.13 -10.11 12.54
CA PRO A 309 -8.62 -10.23 13.90
C PRO A 309 -9.18 -8.88 14.39
N ASP A 310 -10.20 -8.93 15.24
CA ASP A 310 -10.86 -7.74 15.78
C ASP A 310 -9.89 -6.79 16.49
N ARG A 311 -8.85 -7.33 17.14
CA ARG A 311 -7.81 -6.55 17.81
C ARG A 311 -7.06 -5.59 16.89
N LEU A 312 -7.04 -5.86 15.59
CA LEU A 312 -6.48 -4.96 14.57
C LEU A 312 -7.59 -4.15 13.90
N LEU A 313 -8.66 -4.81 13.40
CA LEU A 313 -9.69 -4.12 12.62
C LEU A 313 -10.44 -3.04 13.39
N LYS A 314 -10.56 -3.12 14.71
CA LYS A 314 -11.19 -2.04 15.50
C LYS A 314 -10.49 -0.68 15.33
N HIS A 315 -9.17 -0.69 15.11
CA HIS A 315 -8.39 0.52 14.87
C HIS A 315 -8.60 1.03 13.43
N LEU A 316 -8.63 0.13 12.46
CA LEU A 316 -8.94 0.48 11.06
C LEU A 316 -10.36 1.08 10.94
N ARG A 317 -11.35 0.49 11.63
CA ARG A 317 -12.72 1.02 11.70
C ARG A 317 -12.76 2.44 12.27
N THR A 318 -11.89 2.75 13.24
CA THR A 318 -11.76 4.10 13.80
C THR A 318 -11.24 5.10 12.77
N VAL A 319 -10.28 4.71 11.91
CA VAL A 319 -9.83 5.56 10.80
C VAL A 319 -10.93 5.72 9.76
N HIS A 320 -11.55 4.62 9.33
CA HIS A 320 -12.60 4.61 8.32
C HIS A 320 -13.79 5.52 8.67
N GLN A 321 -14.31 5.40 9.91
CA GLN A 321 -15.45 6.21 10.36
C GLN A 321 -15.12 7.71 10.45
N ASN A 322 -13.85 8.07 10.62
CA ASN A 322 -13.40 9.47 10.70
C ASN A 322 -12.80 9.98 9.38
N SER A 323 -12.82 9.18 8.32
CA SER A 323 -12.34 9.55 6.98
C SER A 323 -13.50 9.68 6.00
N ILE A 324 -14.12 8.55 5.62
CA ILE A 324 -15.18 8.49 4.61
C ILE A 324 -16.52 8.03 5.17
N TYR A 325 -16.50 7.38 6.35
CA TYR A 325 -17.65 6.82 7.08
C TYR A 325 -18.41 5.70 6.36
N HIS A 326 -18.81 5.88 5.10
CA HIS A 326 -19.57 4.90 4.33
C HIS A 326 -18.90 4.64 2.97
N CYS A 327 -18.90 3.38 2.53
CA CYS A 327 -18.69 3.03 1.13
C CYS A 327 -20.00 3.09 0.33
N ALA A 328 -19.91 3.25 -1.01
CA ALA A 328 -21.08 3.35 -1.88
C ALA A 328 -21.95 2.08 -1.83
N THR A 329 -23.22 2.22 -1.43
CA THR A 329 -24.15 1.09 -1.23
C THR A 329 -24.36 0.26 -2.49
N ALA A 330 -24.63 0.91 -3.62
CA ALA A 330 -24.92 0.23 -4.89
C ALA A 330 -23.77 -0.66 -5.39
N ALA A 331 -22.52 -0.31 -5.09
CA ALA A 331 -21.35 -1.10 -5.49
C ALA A 331 -21.10 -2.33 -4.62
N GLN A 332 -21.75 -2.41 -3.45
CA GLN A 332 -21.55 -3.49 -2.48
C GLN A 332 -22.61 -4.58 -2.57
N VAL A 333 -23.68 -4.38 -3.33
CA VAL A 333 -24.81 -5.30 -3.36
C VAL A 333 -24.80 -6.17 -4.61
N ARG A 334 -25.28 -7.40 -4.44
CA ARG A 334 -25.74 -8.20 -5.58
C ARG A 334 -27.17 -7.78 -5.93
N GLY A 335 -27.44 -7.63 -7.21
CA GLY A 335 -28.78 -7.53 -7.77
C GLY A 335 -29.74 -8.59 -7.20
N GLN A 336 -30.98 -8.18 -6.93
CA GLN A 336 -31.98 -9.01 -6.25
C GLN A 336 -32.68 -10.02 -7.21
N GLY A 337 -32.25 -10.09 -8.47
CA GLY A 337 -32.76 -11.02 -9.47
C GLY A 337 -32.29 -12.47 -9.24
N HIS A 338 -33.22 -13.29 -8.74
CA HIS A 338 -33.25 -14.76 -8.81
C HIS A 338 -32.31 -15.54 -7.86
N ARG A 339 -32.92 -16.57 -7.26
CA ARG A 339 -32.31 -17.60 -6.41
C ARG A 339 -30.96 -18.04 -6.99
N VAL A 340 -30.00 -18.22 -6.10
CA VAL A 340 -28.66 -18.75 -6.41
C VAL A 340 -28.83 -20.02 -7.25
N HIS A 341 -28.37 -19.98 -8.50
CA HIS A 341 -28.08 -21.22 -9.23
C HIS A 341 -26.91 -21.89 -8.48
N PRO A 342 -27.00 -23.18 -8.06
CA PRO A 342 -25.96 -23.86 -7.28
C PRO A 342 -24.55 -23.89 -7.91
N ALA A 343 -24.44 -23.47 -9.18
CA ALA A 343 -23.17 -23.35 -9.90
C ALA A 343 -22.32 -22.14 -9.44
N ALA A 344 -22.90 -21.10 -8.82
CA ALA A 344 -22.16 -19.94 -8.31
C ALA A 344 -21.43 -20.20 -6.98
N THR A 345 -21.59 -21.41 -6.43
CA THR A 345 -20.82 -21.93 -5.29
C THR A 345 -19.75 -22.93 -5.70
N GLN A 346 -19.54 -23.16 -6.99
CA GLN A 346 -18.41 -23.96 -7.44
C GLN A 346 -17.12 -23.12 -7.38
N PRO A 347 -16.04 -23.67 -6.80
CA PRO A 347 -14.74 -23.05 -6.84
C PRO A 347 -14.35 -22.77 -8.30
N ILE A 348 -13.69 -21.63 -8.57
CA ILE A 348 -13.10 -21.27 -9.88
C ILE A 348 -11.85 -22.13 -10.15
N TYR A 349 -11.90 -23.44 -9.85
CA TYR A 349 -10.82 -24.40 -10.08
C TYR A 349 -11.06 -25.26 -11.34
N GLY A 350 -11.97 -24.84 -12.22
CA GLY A 350 -12.46 -25.69 -13.32
C GLY A 350 -12.22 -25.19 -14.75
N VAL A 351 -11.31 -24.22 -14.97
CA VAL A 351 -11.02 -23.72 -16.33
C VAL A 351 -9.50 -23.66 -16.58
N CYS A 352 -8.82 -24.79 -16.37
CA CYS A 352 -7.45 -25.03 -16.87
C CYS A 352 -7.23 -26.53 -17.13
N THR A 353 -8.21 -27.21 -17.74
CA THR A 353 -8.01 -28.54 -18.34
C THR A 353 -8.90 -28.67 -19.56
N VAL A 354 -8.43 -28.19 -20.72
CA VAL A 354 -8.88 -28.69 -22.03
C VAL A 354 -7.71 -28.60 -23.01
N GLY A 355 -7.28 -29.76 -23.52
CA GLY A 355 -6.64 -29.95 -24.83
C GLY A 355 -5.16 -29.61 -24.93
#